data_AF-A0A7T5JGU2-F1
#
_entry.id   AF-A0A7T5JGU2-F1
#
_cell.length_a   1.000
_cell.length_b   1.000
_cell.length_c   1.000
_cell.angle_alpha   90.00
_cell.angle_beta   90.00
_cell.angle_gamma   90.00
#
_symmetry.space_group_name_H-M   'P 1'
#
loop_
_entity.id
_entity.type
_entity.pdbx_description
1 polymer ?
#
loop_
_entity_poly.entity_id
_entity_poly.type
_entity_poly.pdbx_seq_one_letter_code
_entity_poly.pdbx_strand_id
1 'polypeptide(L)'
;MACVFGQYGGRLARLGLVGLLTLACQPMTDGDQPMAVDKITFDLEQLDDNGLYGPPDGKRSLDYEFCVPGEPVLVETVQAIDPSLTLYPESPGRIGCTAEQVLAIGHTHQPNAVLILMELANLDFIERIDRVDWE
;
A
#
# COMPACT_ATOMS: atom_id res chain seq x y z
N MET A 1 26.78 -0.10 -3.83
CA MET A 1 26.00 0.14 -2.59
C MET A 1 27.01 0.39 -1.47
N ALA A 2 27.23 1.65 -1.10
CA ALA A 2 28.17 2.02 -0.06
C ALA A 2 27.46 1.98 1.30
N CYS A 3 27.96 1.19 2.26
CA CYS A 3 27.52 1.26 3.64
C CYS A 3 28.11 2.52 4.30
N VAL A 4 27.26 3.52 4.53
CA VAL A 4 27.58 4.68 5.35
C VAL A 4 27.50 4.24 6.83
N PHE A 5 28.63 4.29 7.54
CA PHE A 5 28.71 3.99 8.96
C PHE A 5 28.22 5.19 9.79
N GLY A 6 27.04 5.05 10.39
CA GLY A 6 26.56 5.95 11.44
C GLY A 6 27.35 5.73 12.73
N GLN A 7 28.12 6.76 13.11
CA GLN A 7 29.00 6.77 14.28
C GLN A 7 28.22 7.33 15.47
N TYR A 8 27.76 6.47 16.39
CA TYR A 8 27.27 6.89 17.72
C TYR A 8 28.27 6.48 18.80
N GLY A 9 28.71 7.49 19.56
CA GLY A 9 29.79 7.41 20.53
C GLY A 9 29.45 6.71 21.84
N GLY A 10 30.51 6.29 22.53
CA GLY A 10 30.49 5.77 23.90
C GLY A 10 31.91 5.63 24.43
N ARG A 11 32.15 6.09 25.65
CA ARG A 11 33.46 6.41 26.24
C ARG A 11 34.35 5.18 26.50
N LEU A 12 35.66 5.44 26.44
CA LEU A 12 36.78 4.55 26.77
C LEU A 12 36.65 3.90 28.16
N ALA A 13 36.69 2.57 28.21
CA ALA A 13 37.18 1.81 29.36
C ALA A 13 37.90 0.55 28.85
N ARG A 14 39.22 0.50 29.06
CA ARG A 14 40.08 -0.65 28.76
C ARG A 14 40.01 -1.63 29.94
N LEU A 15 39.82 -2.92 29.67
CA LEU A 15 40.72 -4.04 30.04
C LEU A 15 40.03 -5.40 29.82
N GLY A 16 40.65 -6.22 28.95
CA GLY A 16 40.80 -7.66 29.13
C GLY A 16 39.57 -8.56 29.28
N LEU A 17 39.05 -9.04 28.15
CA LEU A 17 38.78 -10.46 27.88
C LEU A 17 38.44 -10.58 26.39
N VAL A 18 39.19 -11.40 25.64
CA VAL A 18 38.85 -11.76 24.25
C VAL A 18 37.63 -12.67 24.31
N GLY A 19 36.45 -12.06 24.45
CA GLY A 19 35.18 -12.70 24.19
C GLY A 19 35.01 -12.77 22.67
N LEU A 20 35.00 -13.98 22.12
CA LEU A 20 34.52 -14.24 20.76
C LEU A 20 33.12 -13.62 20.63
N LEU A 21 33.03 -12.44 20.01
CA LEU A 21 31.78 -11.96 19.45
C LEU A 21 31.48 -12.87 18.26
N THR A 22 30.73 -13.94 18.50
CA THR A 22 30.00 -14.62 17.43
C THR A 22 28.99 -13.62 16.89
N LEU A 23 29.38 -12.94 15.81
CA LEU A 23 28.49 -12.19 14.96
C LEU A 23 27.48 -13.20 14.39
N ALA A 24 26.38 -13.40 15.10
CA ALA A 24 25.26 -14.18 14.59
C ALA A 24 24.63 -13.34 13.48
N CYS A 25 25.02 -13.59 12.24
CA CYS A 25 24.22 -13.21 11.08
C CYS A 25 22.89 -13.96 11.23
N GLN A 26 21.86 -13.27 11.72
CA GLN A 26 20.51 -13.79 11.59
C GLN A 26 20.17 -13.71 10.09
N PRO A 27 19.81 -14.82 9.43
CA PRO A 27 19.12 -14.72 8.16
C PRO A 27 17.85 -13.92 8.43
N MET A 28 17.68 -12.79 7.74
CA MET A 28 16.34 -12.22 7.57
C MET A 28 15.54 -13.33 6.90
N THR A 29 14.69 -14.00 7.67
CA THR A 29 13.62 -14.80 7.11
C THR A 29 12.81 -13.82 6.27
N ASP A 30 12.78 -14.04 4.95
CA ASP A 30 11.76 -13.48 4.07
C ASP A 30 10.44 -13.93 4.68
N GLY A 31 9.88 -13.08 5.54
CA GLY A 31 8.52 -13.27 6.00
C GLY A 31 7.65 -13.17 4.76
N ASP A 32 6.69 -14.07 4.64
CA ASP A 32 5.66 -14.12 3.61
C ASP A 32 4.82 -12.83 3.68
N GLN A 33 5.41 -11.69 3.31
CA GLN A 33 4.72 -10.43 3.18
C GLN A 33 3.86 -10.54 1.91
N PRO A 34 2.56 -10.24 1.97
CA PRO A 34 1.73 -10.26 0.79
C PRO A 34 2.34 -9.31 -0.24
N MET A 35 2.49 -9.79 -1.48
CA MET A 35 2.88 -8.91 -2.56
C MET A 35 1.79 -7.84 -2.72
N ALA A 36 2.14 -6.64 -3.21
CA ALA A 36 1.15 -5.58 -3.41
C ALA A 36 -0.07 -6.06 -4.22
N VAL A 37 0.15 -6.90 -5.24
CA VAL A 37 -0.93 -7.47 -6.04
C VAL A 37 -1.91 -8.33 -5.23
N ASP A 38 -1.46 -8.99 -4.16
CA ASP A 38 -2.29 -9.89 -3.34
C ASP A 38 -3.34 -9.12 -2.53
N LYS A 39 -3.16 -7.82 -2.33
CA LYS A 39 -4.12 -6.95 -1.65
C LYS A 39 -5.28 -6.52 -2.55
N ILE A 40 -5.15 -6.69 -3.87
CA ILE A 40 -6.15 -6.28 -4.85
C ILE A 40 -7.04 -7.48 -5.16
N THR A 41 -8.34 -7.38 -4.87
CA THR A 41 -9.25 -8.54 -4.95
C THR A 41 -9.92 -8.73 -6.32
N PHE A 42 -9.49 -7.98 -7.32
CA PHE A 42 -9.96 -8.07 -8.69
C PHE A 42 -8.80 -8.15 -9.68
N ASP A 43 -9.06 -8.76 -10.84
CA ASP A 43 -8.06 -8.94 -11.88
C ASP A 43 -7.67 -7.61 -12.54
N LEU A 44 -6.39 -7.25 -12.53
CA LEU A 44 -5.91 -6.03 -13.19
C LEU A 44 -5.76 -6.22 -14.71
N GLU A 45 -5.61 -7.46 -15.20
CA GLU A 45 -5.42 -7.75 -16.63
C GLU A 45 -6.68 -7.45 -17.46
N GLN A 46 -7.84 -7.29 -16.82
CA GLN A 46 -9.08 -6.92 -17.48
C GLN A 46 -9.11 -5.43 -17.91
N LEU A 47 -8.23 -4.60 -17.36
CA LEU A 47 -8.16 -3.16 -17.63
C LEU A 47 -7.27 -2.90 -18.85
N ASP A 48 -7.76 -2.09 -19.79
CA ASP A 48 -6.92 -1.58 -20.88
C ASP A 48 -6.08 -0.36 -20.45
N ASP A 49 -5.31 0.21 -21.39
CA ASP A 49 -4.42 1.35 -21.12
C ASP A 49 -5.14 2.62 -20.61
N ASN A 50 -6.46 2.72 -20.81
CA ASN A 50 -7.28 3.81 -20.28
C ASN A 50 -7.95 3.44 -18.94
N GLY A 51 -7.59 2.28 -18.39
CA GLY A 51 -8.17 1.70 -17.19
C GLY A 51 -9.63 1.29 -17.37
N LEU A 52 -10.04 0.92 -18.59
CA LEU A 52 -11.40 0.49 -18.89
C LEU A 52 -11.46 -1.01 -19.15
N TYR A 53 -12.55 -1.66 -18.74
CA TYR A 53 -12.80 -3.08 -19.01
C TYR A 53 -14.09 -3.30 -19.80
N GLY A 54 -14.25 -4.50 -20.35
CA GLY A 54 -15.42 -4.90 -21.14
C GLY A 54 -15.21 -4.86 -22.67
N PRO A 55 -16.27 -5.12 -23.45
CA PRO A 55 -16.19 -5.20 -24.91
C PRO A 55 -15.91 -3.82 -25.55
N PRO A 56 -15.41 -3.77 -26.80
CA PRO A 56 -15.01 -2.51 -27.44
C PRO A 56 -16.11 -1.44 -27.54
N ASP A 57 -17.36 -1.84 -27.68
CA ASP A 57 -18.54 -0.98 -27.79
C ASP A 57 -19.23 -0.67 -26.44
N GLY A 58 -18.69 -1.21 -25.34
CA GLY A 58 -19.31 -1.14 -24.02
C GLY A 58 -18.30 -1.07 -22.88
N LYS A 59 -17.20 -0.34 -23.09
CA LYS A 59 -16.16 -0.12 -22.08
C LYS A 59 -16.69 0.60 -20.84
N ARG A 60 -16.21 0.20 -19.66
CA ARG A 60 -16.64 0.73 -18.36
C ARG A 60 -15.45 0.97 -17.44
N SER A 61 -15.61 1.95 -16.55
CA SER A 61 -14.73 2.13 -15.40
C SER A 61 -15.06 1.09 -14.33
N LEU A 62 -14.04 0.70 -13.57
CA LEU A 62 -14.18 -0.04 -12.33
C LEU A 62 -14.00 0.95 -11.18
N ASP A 63 -14.93 0.92 -10.24
CA ASP A 63 -14.78 1.67 -8.99
C ASP A 63 -14.19 0.73 -7.94
N TYR A 64 -13.30 1.24 -7.09
CA TYR A 64 -12.64 0.48 -6.04
C TYR A 64 -12.65 1.23 -4.72
N GLU A 65 -12.60 0.48 -3.63
CA GLU A 65 -12.60 1.01 -2.27
C GLU A 65 -11.49 0.39 -1.41
N PHE A 66 -10.99 1.17 -0.46
CA PHE A 66 -10.04 0.73 0.57
C PHE A 66 -10.12 1.62 1.80
N CYS A 67 -9.58 1.13 2.91
CA CYS A 67 -9.54 1.85 4.17
C CYS A 67 -8.18 2.51 4.37
N VAL A 68 -8.21 3.77 4.83
CA VAL A 68 -7.02 4.56 5.15
C VAL A 68 -7.10 4.94 6.62
N PRO A 69 -6.04 4.83 7.43
CA PRO A 69 -6.09 5.37 8.79
C PRO A 69 -6.42 6.87 8.75
N GLY A 70 -7.24 7.35 9.69
CA GLY A 70 -7.76 8.73 9.71
C GLY A 70 -6.72 9.82 10.00
N GLU A 71 -5.43 9.52 9.88
CA GLU A 71 -4.33 10.47 10.01
C GLU A 71 -4.24 11.33 8.74
N PRO A 72 -4.32 12.69 8.83
CA PRO A 72 -4.36 13.56 7.66
C PRO A 72 -3.21 13.35 6.67
N VAL A 73 -2.01 13.07 7.16
CA VAL A 73 -0.82 12.85 6.32
C VAL A 73 -0.97 11.59 5.45
N LEU A 74 -1.58 10.53 5.97
CA LEU A 74 -1.78 9.28 5.22
C LEU A 74 -2.90 9.44 4.18
N VAL A 75 -3.95 10.19 4.54
CA VAL A 75 -5.00 10.59 3.61
C VAL A 75 -4.44 11.43 2.46
N GLU A 76 -3.63 12.45 2.76
CA GLU A 76 -2.95 13.27 1.74
C GLU A 76 -2.02 12.42 0.86
N THR A 77 -1.35 11.42 1.44
CA THR A 77 -0.47 10.50 0.70
C THR A 77 -1.24 9.71 -0.35
N VAL A 78 -2.39 9.10 0.02
CA VAL A 78 -3.16 8.31 -0.96
C VAL A 78 -3.81 9.20 -2.03
N GLN A 79 -4.23 10.43 -1.69
CA GLN A 79 -4.78 11.39 -2.66
C GLN A 79 -3.72 11.94 -3.62
N ALA A 80 -2.46 12.00 -3.18
CA ALA A 80 -1.35 12.37 -4.05
C ALA A 80 -1.02 11.26 -5.07
N ILE A 81 -1.16 10.00 -4.68
CA ILE A 81 -1.01 8.84 -5.57
C ILE A 81 -2.20 8.76 -6.54
N ASP A 82 -3.41 8.93 -6.02
CA ASP A 82 -4.66 8.84 -6.78
C ASP A 82 -5.54 10.08 -6.57
N PRO A 83 -5.48 11.05 -7.50
CA PRO A 83 -6.32 12.25 -7.44
C PRO A 83 -7.82 11.99 -7.68
N SER A 84 -8.23 10.79 -8.10
CA SER A 84 -9.65 10.46 -8.31
C SER A 84 -10.39 10.13 -7.01
N LEU A 85 -9.66 9.92 -5.91
CA LEU A 85 -10.24 9.46 -4.65
C LEU A 85 -11.25 10.45 -4.06
N THR A 86 -12.42 9.92 -3.73
CA THR A 86 -13.40 10.55 -2.86
C THR A 86 -13.37 9.89 -1.48
N LEU A 87 -13.37 10.69 -0.42
CA LEU A 87 -13.26 10.23 0.96
C LEU A 87 -14.60 10.26 1.68
N TYR A 88 -14.85 9.26 2.52
CA TYR A 88 -16.08 9.10 3.30
C TYR A 88 -15.74 8.75 4.77
N PRO A 89 -15.42 9.75 5.62
CA PRO A 89 -14.94 9.53 6.99
C PRO A 89 -15.91 8.82 7.95
N GLU A 90 -17.21 8.82 7.64
CA GLU A 90 -18.26 8.25 8.49
C GLU A 90 -18.90 6.99 7.87
N SER A 91 -18.33 6.48 6.77
CA SER A 91 -18.84 5.30 6.07
C SER A 91 -17.85 4.15 6.20
N PRO A 92 -18.29 2.95 6.62
CA PRO A 92 -17.45 1.76 6.61
C PRO A 92 -17.26 1.17 5.20
N GLY A 93 -18.09 1.54 4.23
CA GLY A 93 -18.12 0.87 2.91
C GLY A 93 -18.54 -0.60 3.02
N ARG A 94 -18.37 -1.38 1.94
CA ARG A 94 -18.54 -2.84 2.01
C ARG A 94 -17.25 -3.52 2.48
N ILE A 95 -16.11 -2.89 2.21
CA ILE A 95 -14.79 -3.31 2.70
C ILE A 95 -14.69 -3.34 4.24
N GLY A 96 -15.45 -2.49 4.94
CA GLY A 96 -15.64 -2.56 6.39
C GLY A 96 -14.65 -1.74 7.22
N CYS A 97 -14.40 -0.49 6.83
CA CYS A 97 -13.50 0.41 7.57
C CYS A 97 -13.96 0.62 9.02
N THR A 98 -13.00 0.68 9.95
CA THR A 98 -13.26 0.93 11.37
C THR A 98 -13.54 2.41 11.65
N ALA A 99 -13.89 2.73 12.90
CA ALA A 99 -14.13 4.12 13.32
C ALA A 99 -12.87 5.01 13.29
N GLU A 100 -11.68 4.42 13.28
CA GLU A 100 -10.40 5.10 13.18
C GLU A 100 -9.89 5.22 11.73
N GLN A 101 -10.67 4.73 10.77
CA GLN A 101 -10.33 4.71 9.35
C GLN A 101 -11.30 5.57 8.54
N VAL A 102 -10.83 5.99 7.38
CA VAL A 102 -11.58 6.72 6.36
C VAL A 102 -11.71 5.82 5.15
N LEU A 103 -12.93 5.63 4.67
CA LEU A 103 -13.19 4.96 3.40
C LEU A 103 -12.75 5.87 2.25
N ALA A 104 -11.93 5.35 1.34
CA ALA A 104 -11.56 6.00 0.10
C ALA A 104 -12.12 5.21 -1.08
N ILE A 105 -12.78 5.90 -2.02
CA ILE A 105 -13.31 5.31 -3.25
C ILE A 105 -12.70 6.04 -4.45
N GLY A 106 -12.08 5.28 -5.36
CA GLY A 106 -11.53 5.78 -6.63
C GLY A 106 -12.16 5.10 -7.83
N HIS A 107 -11.71 5.49 -9.03
CA HIS A 107 -12.15 4.86 -10.27
C HIS A 107 -10.99 4.62 -11.25
N THR A 108 -11.08 3.56 -12.03
CA THR A 108 -10.00 3.20 -12.97
C THR A 108 -10.00 4.02 -14.26
N HIS A 109 -11.01 4.84 -14.56
CA HIS A 109 -11.03 5.66 -15.78
C HIS A 109 -10.08 6.87 -15.69
N GLN A 110 -8.79 6.56 -15.68
CA GLN A 110 -7.69 7.48 -15.63
C GLN A 110 -6.43 6.81 -16.21
N PRO A 111 -5.50 7.57 -16.80
CA PRO A 111 -4.25 7.00 -17.28
C PRO A 111 -3.49 6.33 -16.14
N ASN A 112 -2.76 5.25 -16.45
CA ASN A 112 -1.93 4.52 -15.50
C ASN A 112 -2.67 3.89 -14.31
N ALA A 113 -3.98 3.62 -14.42
CA ALA A 113 -4.78 3.04 -13.33
C ALA A 113 -4.15 1.80 -12.69
N VAL A 114 -3.56 0.91 -13.49
CA VAL A 114 -2.85 -0.28 -12.99
C VAL A 114 -1.65 0.10 -12.11
N LEU A 115 -0.86 1.10 -12.52
CA LEU A 115 0.29 1.56 -11.72
C LEU A 115 -0.17 2.23 -10.43
N ILE A 116 -1.22 3.04 -10.49
CA ILE A 116 -1.82 3.70 -9.32
C ILE A 116 -2.28 2.65 -8.30
N LEU A 117 -3.04 1.64 -8.74
CA LEU A 117 -3.52 0.56 -7.88
C LEU A 117 -2.37 -0.23 -7.25
N MET A 118 -1.32 -0.51 -8.03
CA MET A 118 -0.12 -1.17 -7.52
C MET A 118 0.64 -0.30 -6.50
N GLU A 119 0.74 1.02 -6.72
CA GLU A 119 1.38 1.95 -5.79
C GLU A 119 0.59 2.08 -4.48
N LEU A 120 -0.73 2.21 -4.56
CA LEU A 120 -1.61 2.15 -3.40
C LEU A 120 -1.43 0.84 -2.63
N ALA A 121 -1.45 -0.30 -3.31
CA ALA A 121 -1.32 -1.59 -2.65
C ALA A 121 0.08 -1.84 -2.02
N ASN A 122 1.11 -1.13 -2.48
CA ASN A 122 2.43 -1.16 -1.84
C ASN A 122 2.48 -0.40 -0.50
N LEU A 123 1.46 0.38 -0.15
CA LEU A 123 1.40 1.06 1.14
C LEU A 123 1.10 0.05 2.26
N ASP A 124 1.95 0.02 3.28
CA ASP A 124 1.86 -0.95 4.39
C ASP A 124 0.54 -0.84 5.17
N PHE A 125 -0.04 0.36 5.25
CA PHE A 125 -1.29 0.63 5.97
C PHE A 125 -2.56 0.36 5.16
N ILE A 126 -2.44 0.03 3.87
CA ILE A 126 -3.55 -0.47 3.06
C ILE A 126 -3.52 -1.99 3.16
N GLU A 127 -4.57 -2.56 3.74
CA GLU A 127 -4.68 -4.01 3.95
C GLU A 127 -5.29 -4.72 2.73
N ARG A 128 -6.25 -4.08 2.07
CA ARG A 128 -7.01 -4.64 0.95
C ARG A 128 -7.58 -3.52 0.08
N ILE A 129 -7.71 -3.77 -1.22
CA ILE A 129 -8.42 -2.94 -2.19
C ILE A 129 -9.48 -3.80 -2.87
N ASP A 130 -10.74 -3.44 -2.67
CA ASP A 130 -11.89 -4.15 -3.21
C ASP A 130 -12.52 -3.42 -4.38
N ARG A 131 -13.14 -4.16 -5.30
CA ARG A 131 -14.08 -3.58 -6.25
C ARG A 131 -15.32 -3.08 -5.50
N VAL A 132 -15.82 -1.90 -5.86
CA VAL A 132 -17.14 -1.43 -5.43
C VAL A 132 -18.22 -2.09 -6.28
N ASP A 133 -19.13 -2.81 -5.62
CA ASP A 133 -20.34 -3.35 -6.21
C ASP A 133 -21.55 -2.45 -5.84
N TRP A 134 -22.10 -1.78 -6.85
CA TRP A 134 -23.22 -0.84 -6.72
C TRP A 134 -24.61 -1.49 -6.68
N GLU A 135 -24.69 -2.82 -6.83
CA GLU A 135 -25.93 -3.60 -6.89
C GLU A 135 -26.26 -4.36 -5.58
#